data_AF-A0A7C7BT76-F1
#
_entry.id   AF-A0A7C7BT76-F1
#
_cell.length_a   1.000
_cell.length_b   1.000
_cell.length_c   1.000
_cell.angle_alpha   90.00
_cell.angle_beta   90.00
_cell.angle_gamma   90.00
#
_symmetry.space_group_name_H-M   'P 1'
#
loop_
_entity.id
_entity.type
_entity.pdbx_description
1 polymer ?
#
loop_
_entity_poly.entity_id
_entity_poly.type
_entity_poly.pdbx_seq_one_letter_code
_entity_poly.pdbx_strand_id
1 'polypeptide(L)'
;MSEKDNEDNTQWPLWEVFIQGKPGLAHKHVGSVHAADKELALQNARDLYTRRNEGTSIWVVPAEAITASNPDESEEFFDPSNDKVYRHPTFYTVPDGVSHI
;
A
#
# COMPACT_ATOMS: atom_id res chain seq x y z
N MET A 1 -6.10 19.62 -32.03
CA MET A 1 -6.86 18.74 -32.94
C MET A 1 -6.69 17.34 -32.38
N SER A 2 -7.75 16.79 -31.78
CA SER A 2 -7.74 15.49 -31.13
C SER A 2 -7.43 14.37 -32.11
N GLU A 3 -6.54 13.46 -31.74
CA GLU A 3 -6.64 12.07 -32.19
C GLU A 3 -7.16 11.28 -30.99
N LYS A 4 -8.40 10.81 -31.18
CA LYS A 4 -9.05 9.79 -30.38
C LYS A 4 -8.43 8.47 -30.80
N ASP A 5 -8.04 7.65 -29.84
CA ASP A 5 -8.19 6.20 -29.95
C ASP A 5 -8.78 5.72 -28.62
N ASN A 6 -10.10 5.71 -28.62
CA ASN A 6 -10.91 4.98 -27.66
C ASN A 6 -10.89 3.53 -28.17
N GLU A 7 -9.79 2.82 -27.94
CA GLU A 7 -9.69 1.39 -28.23
C GLU A 7 -10.62 0.64 -27.27
N ASP A 8 -11.43 -0.25 -27.81
CA ASP A 8 -12.47 -1.02 -27.14
C ASP A 8 -12.03 -1.55 -25.76
N ASN A 9 -12.47 -0.86 -24.70
CA ASN A 9 -12.17 -1.21 -23.30
C ASN A 9 -13.03 -2.40 -22.84
N THR A 10 -12.90 -3.52 -23.57
CA THR A 10 -13.48 -4.83 -23.28
C THR A 10 -12.67 -5.59 -22.22
N GLN A 11 -11.53 -5.05 -21.82
CA GLN A 11 -10.73 -5.53 -20.70
C GLN A 11 -11.40 -5.05 -19.41
N TRP A 12 -11.71 -5.98 -18.50
CA TRP A 12 -12.16 -5.66 -17.15
C TRP A 12 -11.19 -4.70 -16.45
N PRO A 13 -11.63 -3.86 -15.50
CA PRO A 13 -10.72 -2.93 -14.82
C PRO A 13 -9.60 -3.65 -14.05
N LEU A 14 -8.47 -2.95 -13.89
CA LEU A 14 -7.27 -3.43 -13.20
C LEU A 14 -7.38 -3.22 -11.68
N TRP A 15 -6.99 -4.24 -10.92
CA TRP A 15 -6.97 -4.23 -9.46
C TRP A 15 -5.58 -4.60 -8.95
N GLU A 16 -5.06 -3.81 -8.02
CA GLU A 16 -3.83 -4.12 -7.31
C GLU A 16 -4.12 -5.03 -6.10
N VAL A 17 -3.30 -6.07 -5.93
CA VAL A 17 -3.51 -7.13 -4.94
C VAL A 17 -2.45 -7.04 -3.84
N PHE A 18 -2.90 -7.08 -2.59
CA PHE A 18 -2.03 -7.12 -1.41
C PHE A 18 -2.37 -8.30 -0.52
N ILE A 19 -1.36 -9.02 -0.05
CA ILE A 19 -1.54 -10.22 0.79
C ILE A 19 -0.78 -10.08 2.10
N GLN A 20 -1.45 -10.46 3.19
CA GLN A 20 -0.84 -10.68 4.48
C GLN A 20 -0.57 -12.18 4.66
N GLY A 21 0.71 -12.57 4.71
CA GLY A 21 1.09 -13.98 4.85
C GLY A 21 0.77 -14.59 6.22
N LYS A 22 0.90 -13.81 7.31
CA LYS A 22 0.59 -14.22 8.68
C LYS A 22 -0.16 -13.11 9.43
N PRO A 23 -1.07 -13.44 10.36
CA PRO A 23 -1.75 -12.44 11.18
C PRO A 23 -0.75 -11.51 11.89
N GLY A 24 -1.02 -10.21 11.84
CA GLY A 24 -0.20 -9.19 12.49
C GLY A 24 0.97 -8.68 11.65
N LEU A 25 1.23 -9.24 10.46
CA LEU A 25 2.20 -8.66 9.51
C LEU A 25 1.53 -7.64 8.58
N ALA A 26 2.31 -6.79 7.93
CA ALA A 26 1.78 -5.88 6.90
C ALA A 26 1.32 -6.66 5.66
N HIS A 27 0.27 -6.16 5.00
CA HIS A 27 -0.08 -6.57 3.64
C HIS A 27 1.01 -6.09 2.68
N LYS A 28 1.47 -6.98 1.80
CA LYS A 28 2.47 -6.68 0.78
C LYS A 28 1.82 -6.76 -0.59
N HIS A 29 2.15 -5.83 -1.48
CA HIS A 29 1.75 -5.91 -2.88
C HIS A 29 2.36 -7.16 -3.53
N VAL A 30 1.54 -7.93 -4.26
CA VAL A 30 1.96 -9.19 -4.90
C VAL A 30 1.73 -9.20 -6.41
N GLY A 31 1.07 -8.18 -6.95
CA GLY A 31 0.75 -8.05 -8.37
C GLY A 31 -0.67 -7.53 -8.60
N SER A 32 -1.18 -7.76 -9.79
CA SER A 32 -2.45 -7.22 -10.24
C SER A 32 -3.33 -8.26 -10.96
N VAL A 33 -4.64 -8.02 -10.99
CA VAL A 33 -5.63 -8.84 -11.71
C VAL A 33 -6.63 -7.94 -12.43
N HIS A 34 -7.21 -8.43 -13.53
CA HIS A 34 -8.37 -7.79 -14.14
C HIS A 34 -9.65 -8.47 -13.64
N ALA A 35 -10.66 -7.68 -13.27
CA ALA A 35 -11.95 -8.19 -12.78
C ALA A 35 -13.04 -7.13 -12.88
N ALA A 36 -14.28 -7.55 -13.17
CA ALA A 36 -15.42 -6.65 -13.35
C ALA A 36 -15.80 -5.89 -12.06
N ASP A 37 -15.58 -6.51 -10.90
CA ASP A 37 -15.89 -5.96 -9.58
C ASP A 37 -14.91 -6.49 -8.52
N LYS A 38 -15.07 -6.01 -7.27
CA LYS A 38 -14.21 -6.35 -6.14
C LYS A 38 -14.35 -7.82 -5.71
N GLU A 39 -15.53 -8.41 -5.82
CA GLU A 39 -15.80 -9.80 -5.47
C GLU A 39 -15.03 -10.74 -6.41
N LEU A 40 -15.12 -10.50 -7.72
CA LEU A 40 -14.39 -11.26 -8.73
C LEU A 40 -12.88 -10.99 -8.64
N ALA A 41 -12.46 -9.76 -8.32
CA ALA A 41 -11.05 -9.44 -8.07
C ALA A 41 -10.49 -10.28 -6.92
N LEU A 42 -11.22 -10.39 -5.80
CA LEU A 42 -10.83 -11.21 -4.66
C LEU A 42 -10.71 -12.69 -5.03
N GLN A 43 -11.65 -13.21 -5.82
CA GLN A 43 -11.61 -14.60 -6.25
C GLN A 43 -10.41 -14.88 -7.16
N ASN A 44 -10.18 -14.02 -8.16
CA ASN A 44 -9.03 -14.13 -9.06
C ASN A 44 -7.71 -14.03 -8.29
N ALA A 45 -7.61 -13.07 -7.36
CA ALA A 45 -6.44 -12.87 -6.51
C ALA A 45 -6.16 -14.10 -5.62
N ARG A 46 -7.21 -14.68 -5.03
CA ARG A 46 -7.10 -15.91 -4.23
C ARG A 46 -6.53 -17.06 -5.05
N ASP A 47 -7.07 -17.31 -6.23
CA ASP A 47 -6.69 -18.46 -7.07
C ASP A 47 -5.27 -18.33 -7.66
N LEU A 48 -4.86 -17.09 -7.94
CA LEU A 48 -3.55 -16.79 -8.52
C LEU A 48 -2.44 -16.76 -7.45
N TYR A 49 -2.67 -16.10 -6.32
CA TYR A 49 -1.61 -15.73 -5.38
C TYR A 49 -1.62 -16.48 -4.04
N THR A 50 -2.68 -17.21 -3.68
CA THR A 50 -2.80 -17.85 -2.35
C THR A 50 -2.79 -19.37 -2.37
N ARG A 51 -2.26 -19.99 -3.42
CA ARG A 51 -2.22 -21.45 -3.54
C ARG A 51 -1.53 -22.05 -2.30
N ARG A 52 -2.24 -22.97 -1.62
CA ARG A 52 -1.86 -23.64 -0.33
C ARG A 52 -2.08 -22.86 0.97
N ASN A 53 -3.00 -21.88 1.00
CA ASN A 53 -3.36 -21.12 2.21
C ASN A 53 -2.19 -20.31 2.83
N GLU A 54 -1.19 -19.91 2.04
CA GLU A 54 -0.05 -19.10 2.52
C GLU A 54 -0.40 -17.61 2.74
N GLY A 55 -1.68 -17.22 2.72
CA GLY A 55 -2.16 -15.88 2.99
C GLY A 55 -3.38 -15.89 3.90
N THR A 56 -3.35 -15.12 4.99
CA THR A 56 -4.45 -15.01 5.97
C THR A 56 -5.42 -13.88 5.67
N SER A 57 -5.04 -12.92 4.82
CA SER A 57 -5.88 -11.80 4.39
C SER A 57 -5.46 -11.28 3.02
N ILE A 58 -6.45 -10.92 2.18
CA ILE A 58 -6.26 -10.36 0.84
C ILE A 58 -6.97 -9.01 0.79
N TRP A 59 -6.29 -7.99 0.29
CA TRP A 59 -6.88 -6.73 -0.14
C TRP A 59 -6.80 -6.61 -1.66
N VAL A 60 -7.87 -6.08 -2.24
CA VAL A 60 -7.91 -5.66 -3.65
C VAL A 60 -8.31 -4.19 -3.68
N VAL A 61 -7.61 -3.42 -4.50
CA VAL A 61 -7.85 -1.98 -4.66
C VAL A 61 -7.91 -1.67 -6.16
N PRO A 62 -8.91 -0.93 -6.67
CA PRO A 62 -8.89 -0.47 -8.05
C PRO A 62 -7.60 0.31 -8.31
N ALA A 63 -6.91 0.03 -9.42
CA ALA A 63 -5.66 0.71 -9.73
C ALA A 63 -5.84 2.25 -9.80
N GLU A 64 -6.99 2.71 -10.30
CA GLU A 64 -7.36 4.13 -10.36
C GLU A 64 -7.50 4.82 -8.99
N ALA A 65 -7.67 4.05 -7.91
CA ALA A 65 -7.79 4.58 -6.56
C ALA A 65 -6.43 4.79 -5.88
N ILE A 66 -5.32 4.38 -6.52
CA ILE A 66 -3.97 4.52 -5.99
C ILE A 66 -3.31 5.75 -6.61
N THR A 67 -2.88 6.69 -5.77
CA THR A 67 -2.05 7.82 -6.17
C THR A 67 -0.60 7.53 -5.84
N ALA A 68 0.27 7.57 -6.84
CA ALA A 68 1.72 7.43 -6.65
C ALA A 68 2.38 8.82 -6.62
N SER A 69 3.41 8.97 -5.79
CA SER A 69 4.31 10.13 -5.83
C SER A 69 5.15 10.10 -7.11
N ASN A 70 5.47 11.28 -7.65
CA ASN A 70 6.41 11.39 -8.76
C ASN A 70 7.85 11.14 -8.27
N PRO A 71 8.61 10.18 -8.84
CA PRO A 71 9.99 9.93 -8.45
C PRO A 71 10.90 11.16 -8.56
N ASP A 72 10.65 12.02 -9.55
CA ASP A 72 11.44 13.25 -9.77
C ASP A 72 11.22 14.30 -8.68
N GLU A 73 10.13 14.19 -7.91
CA GLU A 73 9.80 15.05 -6.76
C GLU A 73 10.22 14.44 -5.42
N SER A 74 10.97 13.32 -5.44
CA SER A 74 11.34 12.59 -4.23
C SER A 74 12.14 13.42 -3.23
N GLU A 75 13.03 14.31 -3.71
CA GLU A 75 13.77 15.20 -2.82
C GLU A 75 12.82 16.07 -1.99
N GLU A 76 11.86 16.75 -2.61
CA GLU A 76 10.93 17.62 -1.87
C GLU A 76 10.00 16.85 -0.92
N PHE A 77 9.55 15.65 -1.32
CA PHE A 77 8.66 14.83 -0.51
C PHE A 77 9.36 14.18 0.70
N PHE A 78 10.66 13.87 0.61
CA PHE A 78 11.37 13.07 1.62
C PHE A 78 12.53 13.78 2.34
N ASP A 79 13.09 14.87 1.79
CA ASP A 79 14.19 15.64 2.39
C ASP A 79 13.90 16.16 3.82
N PRO A 80 12.68 16.69 4.13
CA PRO A 80 12.36 17.12 5.50
C PRO A 80 12.27 15.97 6.53
N SER A 81 12.34 14.71 6.10
CA SER A 81 12.29 13.52 6.95
C SER A 81 13.67 12.89 7.17
N ASN A 82 14.63 13.11 6.27
CA ASN A 82 15.98 12.54 6.38
C ASN A 82 16.85 13.23 7.44
N ASP A 83 16.64 14.53 7.69
CA ASP A 83 17.45 15.31 8.64
C ASP A 83 16.90 15.32 10.07
N LYS A 84 15.80 14.58 10.33
CA LYS A 84 15.23 14.44 11.67
C LYS A 84 15.99 13.37 12.45
N VAL A 85 17.05 13.80 13.14
CA VAL A 85 17.62 13.07 14.27
C VAL A 85 16.47 12.66 15.19
N TYR A 86 16.31 11.35 15.39
CA TYR A 86 15.28 10.74 16.22
C TYR A 86 15.00 11.58 17.48
N ARG A 87 13.76 12.04 17.66
CA ARG A 87 13.37 12.74 18.90
C ARG A 87 13.31 11.70 20.02
N HIS A 88 14.43 11.48 20.71
CA HIS A 88 14.39 10.82 22.00
C HIS A 88 13.50 11.65 22.94
N PRO A 89 12.57 11.02 23.68
CA PRO A 89 11.72 11.72 24.64
C PRO A 89 12.55 12.14 25.85
N THR A 90 13.32 13.21 25.74
CA THR A 90 14.10 13.80 26.84
C THR A 90 13.65 15.22 27.20
N PHE A 91 12.51 15.67 26.68
CA PHE A 91 12.00 17.03 26.89
C PHE A 91 11.11 17.22 28.14
N TYR A 92 11.07 16.27 29.07
CA TYR A 92 10.51 16.54 30.39
C TYR A 92 11.65 16.80 31.37
N THR A 93 11.72 18.04 31.85
CA THR A 93 12.49 18.37 33.05
C THR A 93 11.87 17.57 34.19
N VAL A 94 12.52 16.49 34.63
CA VAL A 94 12.10 15.77 35.83
C VAL A 94 12.30 16.73 37.00
N PRO A 95 11.24 17.13 37.72
CA PRO A 95 11.39 17.98 38.89
C PRO A 95 12.23 17.26 39.95
N ASP A 96 13.07 17.99 40.66
CA ASP A 96 13.86 17.44 41.77
C ASP A 96 12.93 16.79 42.79
N GLY A 97 13.03 15.46 42.93
CA GLY A 97 12.24 14.67 43.90
C GLY A 97 11.65 13.35 43.39
N VAL A 98 11.70 13.08 42.07
CA VAL A 98 11.20 11.80 41.54
C VAL A 98 12.33 10.76 41.52
N SER A 99 12.35 9.92 42.55
CA SER A 99 13.14 8.69 42.58
C SER A 99 12.24 7.54 42.13
N HIS A 100 12.63 6.86 41.05
CA HIS A 100 12.05 5.66 40.41
C HIS A 100 11.14 5.88 39.18
N ILE A 101 11.67 5.47 38.02
CA ILE A 101 10.95 4.84 36.90
C ILE A 101 11.33 3.36 36.93
#